data_AF-A0A6B0Z111-F1
#
_entry.id   AF-A0A6B0Z111-F1
#
_cell.length_a   1.000
_cell.length_b   1.000
_cell.length_c   1.000
_cell.angle_alpha   90.00
_cell.angle_beta   90.00
_cell.angle_gamma   90.00
#
_symmetry.space_group_name_H-M   'P 1'
#
loop_
_entity.id
_entity.type
_entity.pdbx_description
1 polymer ?
#
loop_
_entity_poly.entity_id
_entity_poly.type
_entity_poly.pdbx_seq_one_letter_code
_entity_poly.pdbx_strand_id
1 'polypeptide(L)' 'MSFLKKGEKAPDFELTAHNSKRVRLYDLLDSGRRVILTFHPASFTGG' A
#
# COMPACT_ATOMS: atom_id res chain seq x y z
N MET A 1 4.90 -18.61 -0.60
CA MET A 1 4.43 -17.24 -0.89
C MET A 1 3.19 -17.33 -1.76
N SER A 2 2.07 -16.76 -1.34
CA SER A 2 0.83 -16.72 -2.13
C SER A 2 0.70 -15.37 -2.83
N PHE A 3 0.39 -15.40 -4.12
CA PHE A 3 0.02 -14.19 -4.87
C PHE A 3 -1.41 -13.79 -4.52
N LEU A 4 -1.66 -12.48 -4.38
CA LEU A 4 -3.02 -11.96 -4.19
C LEU A 4 -3.89 -12.25 -5.41
N LYS A 5 -5.12 -12.67 -5.17
CA LYS A 5 -6.15 -12.86 -6.20
C LYS A 5 -7.28 -11.86 -6.04
N LYS A 6 -8.06 -11.68 -7.11
CA LYS A 6 -9.25 -10.81 -7.08
C LYS A 6 -10.24 -11.31 -6.02
N GLY A 7 -10.74 -10.39 -5.21
CA GLY A 7 -11.67 -10.69 -4.10
C GLY A 7 -10.99 -11.08 -2.79
N GLU A 8 -9.68 -11.39 -2.81
CA GLU A 8 -8.94 -11.61 -1.56
C GLU A 8 -8.69 -10.29 -0.84
N LYS A 9 -8.83 -10.30 0.49
CA LYS A 9 -8.46 -9.16 1.31
C LYS A 9 -6.95 -8.99 1.27
N ALA A 10 -6.48 -7.77 0.96
CA ALA A 10 -5.07 -7.45 1.03
C ALA A 10 -4.57 -7.65 2.48
N PRO A 11 -3.37 -8.22 2.70
CA PRO A 11 -2.79 -8.34 4.03
C PRO A 11 -2.54 -6.95 4.61
N ASP A 12 -2.70 -6.82 5.94
CA ASP A 12 -2.33 -5.58 6.59
C ASP A 12 -0.82 -5.42 6.62
N PHE A 13 -0.37 -4.19 6.42
CA PHE A 13 1.02 -3.80 6.45
C PHE A 13 1.14 -2.34 6.84
N GLU A 14 2.35 -1.94 7.21
CA GLU A 14 2.64 -0.58 7.60
C GLU A 14 3.94 -0.11 6.94
N LEU A 15 3.90 1.10 6.37
CA LEU A 15 5.01 1.71 5.67
C LEU A 15 5.27 3.11 6.21
N THR A 16 6.52 3.58 6.05
CA THR A 16 6.88 4.97 6.32
C THR A 16 6.67 5.78 5.05
N ALA A 17 5.81 6.80 5.11
CA ALA A 17 5.58 7.72 4.01
C ALA A 17 6.72 8.75 3.86
N HIS A 18 6.74 9.48 2.74
CA HIS A 18 7.75 10.50 2.44
C HIS A 18 7.84 11.63 3.50
N ASN A 19 6.79 11.83 4.29
CA ASN A 19 6.73 12.79 5.39
C ASN A 19 7.08 12.17 6.75
N SER A 20 7.76 11.02 6.76
CA SER A 20 8.16 10.25 7.95
C SER A 20 7.01 9.73 8.82
N LYS A 21 5.75 9.89 8.40
CA LYS A 21 4.60 9.30 9.11
C LYS A 21 4.49 7.82 8.78
N ARG A 22 4.19 7.01 9.80
CA ARG A 22 3.79 5.61 9.61
C ARG A 22 2.34 5.56 9.13
N VAL A 23 2.07 4.75 8.12
CA VAL A 23 0.74 4.55 7.53
C VAL A 23 0.45 3.06 7.50
N ARG A 24 -0.64 2.65 8.13
CA ARG A 24 -1.15 1.28 8.11
C ARG A 24 -2.29 1.16 7.11
N LEU A 25 -2.29 0.09 6.31
CA LEU A 25 -3.33 -0.09 5.28
C LEU A 25 -4.73 -0.17 5.91
N TYR A 26 -4.89 -0.96 6.97
CA TYR A 26 -6.21 -1.17 7.56
C TYR A 26 -6.79 0.08 8.21
N ASP A 27 -5.99 0.94 8.83
CA ASP A 27 -6.46 2.24 9.35
C ASP A 27 -7.13 3.09 8.24
N LEU A 28 -6.60 3.03 7.02
CA LEU A 28 -7.19 3.72 5.86
C LEU A 28 -8.51 3.06 5.42
N LEU A 29 -8.55 1.73 5.35
CA LEU A 29 -9.75 0.99 4.94
C LEU A 29 -10.88 1.12 5.97
N ASP A 30 -10.56 1.05 7.27
CA ASP A 30 -11.51 1.16 8.37
C ASP A 30 -12.09 2.58 8.48
N SER A 31 -11.36 3.60 8.00
CA SER A 31 -11.88 4.97 7.82
C SER A 31 -12.84 5.12 6.62
N GLY A 32 -13.14 4.03 5.91
CA GLY A 32 -14.05 4.01 4.75
C GLY A 32 -13.42 4.46 3.43
N ARG A 33 -12.10 4.58 3.35
CA ARG A 33 -11.41 5.04 2.14
C ARG A 33 -11.23 3.90 1.14
N ARG A 34 -11.38 4.24 -0.14
CA ARG A 34 -10.91 3.40 -1.25
C ARG A 34 -9.43 3.67 -1.49
N VAL A 35 -8.62 2.63 -1.51
CA VAL A 35 -7.15 2.73 -1.61
C VAL A 35 -6.66 2.06 -2.89
N ILE A 36 -5.79 2.73 -3.62
CA ILE A 36 -5.05 2.18 -4.77
C ILE A 36 -3.58 2.09 -4.36
N LEU A 37 -2.99 0.90 -4.46
CA LEU A 37 -1.57 0.66 -4.18
C LEU A 37 -0.82 0.41 -5.49
N THR A 38 0.26 1.14 -5.70
CA THR A 38 1.12 1.02 -6.87
C THR A 38 2.57 0.81 -6.43
N PHE A 39 3.35 0.12 -7.28
CA PHE A 39 4.76 -0.13 -7.05
C PHE A 39 5.54 0.31 -8.28
N HIS A 40 6.72 0.88 -8.06
CA HIS A 40 7.70 1.25 -9.07
C HIS A 40 9.09 0.76 -8.65
N PRO A 41 10.01 0.45 -9.59
CA PRO A 41 11.30 -0.16 -9.24
C PRO A 41 12.18 0.75 -8.37
N ALA A 42 12.24 2.03 -8.71
CA ALA A 42 13.01 3.03 -7.99
C ALA A 42 12.41 4.42 -8.25
N SER A 43 12.65 5.35 -7.32
CA SER A 43 12.30 6.76 -7.52
C SER A 43 13.37 7.47 -8.36
N PHE A 44 12.99 8.56 -9.03
CA PHE A 44 13.88 9.40 -9.85
C PHE A 44 14.58 8.66 -11.00
N THR A 45 13.94 7.61 -11.53
CA THR A 45 14.42 6.90 -12.72
C THR A 45 13.51 7.18 -13.91
N GLY A 46 14.12 7.48 -15.06
CA GLY A 46 13.49 7.63 -16.36
C GLY A 46 14.58 7.55 -17.43
N GLY A 47 14.32 6.78 -18.49
CA GLY A 47 15.13 6.80 -19.71
C GLY A 47 14.66 7.90 -20.63
#